data_AF-A0A7G8Q408-F1
#
_entry.id   AF-A0A7G8Q408-F1
#
_cell.length_a   1.000
_cell.length_b   1.000
_cell.length_c   1.000
_cell.angle_alpha   90.00
_cell.angle_beta   90.00
_cell.angle_gamma   90.00
#
_symmetry.space_group_name_H-M   'P 1'
#
loop_
_entity.id
_entity.type
_entity.pdbx_description
1 polymer ?
#
loop_
_entity_poly.entity_id
_entity_poly.type
_entity_poly.pdbx_seq_one_letter_code
_entity_poly.pdbx_strand_id
1 'polypeptide(L)'
;MELRHIATLTVACIGLAACGSSSINKVKSSPISNGQAFTVGQALDNRKVCAATSWDTHKDERNREIVEYRCELKDATTYFKTQTTEWLASNEQHVKDVADVYDGKLQQMKAEVDEAKARLAQAQANKSSTADAQTDFDSLIRGIQNQIDSGQTQLDEYTKTYDQFKREAAVERDQSNSFISGFAAVAKSEEVYQWTIGPSGDPVLIYGSYVLEDRSGNVIKEVRYFRPDIRMDSVVANKANNYGEYNGGDTTALFKGML
;
A
#
# COMPACT_ATOMS: atom_id res chain seq x y z
N MET A 1 -80.78 26.62 3.23
CA MET A 1 -80.08 25.48 2.62
C MET A 1 -79.34 26.04 1.42
N GLU A 2 -78.07 26.39 1.59
CA GLU A 2 -77.20 26.93 0.54
C GLU A 2 -75.79 26.37 0.81
N LEU A 3 -75.33 25.45 -0.05
CA LEU A 3 -73.99 24.84 -0.03
C LEU A 3 -73.01 25.77 -0.75
N ARG A 4 -71.86 26.12 -0.16
CA ARG A 4 -70.67 26.56 -0.92
C ARG A 4 -69.34 26.11 -0.32
N HIS A 5 -68.85 25.02 -0.90
CA HIS A 5 -67.50 24.69 -1.37
C HIS A 5 -66.27 24.98 -0.48
N ILE A 6 -65.71 23.88 0.01
CA ILE A 6 -64.34 23.69 0.50
C ILE A 6 -63.37 23.84 -0.69
N ALA A 7 -62.46 24.81 -0.63
CA ALA A 7 -61.35 24.93 -1.56
C ALA A 7 -60.11 24.24 -0.97
N THR A 8 -59.86 23.01 -1.43
CA THR A 8 -58.66 22.23 -1.12
C THR A 8 -57.46 22.81 -1.87
N LEU A 9 -56.52 23.40 -1.13
CA LEU A 9 -55.27 23.92 -1.68
C LEU A 9 -54.31 22.75 -1.96
N THR A 10 -54.38 22.18 -3.16
CA THR A 10 -53.43 21.18 -3.64
C THR A 10 -52.10 21.86 -3.98
N VAL A 11 -51.15 21.85 -3.05
CA VAL A 11 -49.77 22.25 -3.32
C VAL A 11 -49.14 21.18 -4.22
N ALA A 12 -48.92 21.55 -5.48
CA ALA A 12 -48.22 20.73 -6.46
C ALA A 12 -46.73 20.66 -6.10
N CYS A 13 -46.28 19.50 -5.61
CA CYS A 13 -44.86 19.14 -5.61
C CYS A 13 -44.41 18.93 -7.07
N ILE A 14 -43.81 19.96 -7.66
CA ILE A 14 -43.11 19.84 -8.94
C ILE A 14 -41.88 18.95 -8.71
N GLY A 15 -41.88 17.75 -9.30
CA GLY A 15 -40.77 16.82 -9.28
C GLY A 15 -39.55 17.38 -10.03
N LEU A 16 -38.44 17.56 -9.31
CA LEU A 16 -37.11 17.85 -9.85
C LEU A 16 -36.44 16.56 -10.36
N ALA A 17 -36.96 15.98 -11.45
CA ALA A 17 -36.32 14.83 -12.08
C ALA A 17 -36.33 14.97 -13.61
N ALA A 18 -35.34 15.67 -14.20
CA ALA A 18 -35.10 15.61 -15.66
C ALA A 18 -33.76 16.18 -16.21
N CYS A 19 -32.87 16.85 -15.46
CA CYS A 19 -31.64 17.41 -16.07
C CYS A 19 -30.42 16.46 -16.12
N GLY A 20 -30.40 15.37 -15.36
CA GLY A 20 -29.20 14.52 -15.23
C GLY A 20 -28.86 13.68 -16.49
N SER A 21 -29.86 13.27 -17.25
CA SER A 21 -29.65 12.36 -18.40
C SER A 21 -28.92 13.04 -19.57
N SER A 22 -29.11 14.35 -19.79
CA SER A 22 -28.46 15.06 -20.89
C SER A 22 -26.95 15.18 -20.71
N SER A 23 -26.50 15.43 -19.48
CA SER A 23 -25.07 15.61 -19.20
C SER A 23 -24.33 14.27 -19.13
N ILE A 24 -24.96 13.24 -18.56
CA ILE A 24 -24.45 11.86 -18.64
C ILE A 24 -24.29 11.43 -20.11
N ASN A 25 -25.30 11.65 -20.95
CA ASN A 25 -25.23 11.27 -22.36
C ASN A 25 -24.12 12.02 -23.11
N LYS A 26 -23.93 13.32 -22.84
CA LYS A 26 -22.81 14.09 -23.39
C LYS A 26 -21.47 13.47 -23.02
N VAL A 27 -21.23 13.19 -21.75
CA VAL A 27 -20.00 12.52 -21.28
C VAL A 27 -19.83 11.18 -21.97
N LYS A 28 -20.85 10.32 -21.95
CA LYS A 28 -20.80 9.00 -22.58
C LYS A 28 -20.48 9.06 -24.07
N SER A 29 -20.97 10.07 -24.78
CA SER A 29 -20.72 10.25 -26.22
C SER A 29 -19.38 10.91 -26.55
N SER A 30 -18.67 11.46 -25.56
CA SER A 30 -17.40 12.16 -25.79
C SER A 30 -16.28 11.19 -26.18
N PRO A 31 -15.40 11.58 -27.11
CA PRO A 31 -14.27 10.75 -27.51
C PRO A 31 -13.21 10.67 -26.41
N ILE A 32 -12.51 9.53 -26.32
CA ILE A 32 -11.31 9.39 -25.49
C ILE A 32 -10.10 9.96 -26.26
N SER A 33 -9.17 10.61 -25.56
CA SER A 33 -8.11 11.43 -26.18
C SER A 33 -7.07 10.67 -27.01
N ASN A 34 -7.01 9.34 -26.93
CA ASN A 34 -5.93 8.52 -27.48
C ASN A 34 -6.04 8.14 -28.98
N GLY A 35 -6.90 8.80 -29.75
CA GLY A 35 -7.01 8.59 -31.20
C GLY A 35 -7.67 7.27 -31.62
N GLN A 36 -8.17 6.47 -30.67
CA GLN A 36 -9.07 5.36 -30.98
C GLN A 36 -10.51 5.88 -31.10
N ALA A 37 -11.30 5.28 -32.00
CA ALA A 37 -12.70 5.66 -32.23
C ALA A 37 -13.66 5.14 -31.13
N PHE A 38 -13.27 5.24 -29.85
CA PHE A 38 -14.10 4.88 -28.71
C PHE A 38 -14.59 6.11 -27.98
N THR A 39 -15.85 6.05 -27.59
CA THR A 39 -16.47 7.00 -26.67
C THR A 39 -16.27 6.55 -25.22
N VAL A 40 -16.37 7.49 -24.27
CA VAL A 40 -16.28 7.19 -22.84
C VAL A 40 -17.28 6.10 -22.43
N GLY A 41 -18.52 6.17 -22.91
CA GLY A 41 -19.55 5.17 -22.61
C GLY A 41 -19.16 3.77 -23.10
N GLN A 42 -18.62 3.67 -24.33
CA GLN A 42 -18.15 2.39 -24.87
C GLN A 42 -17.01 1.79 -24.04
N ALA A 43 -16.11 2.62 -23.52
CA ALA A 43 -14.99 2.17 -22.70
C ALA A 43 -15.42 1.74 -21.28
N LEU A 44 -16.43 2.41 -20.70
CA LEU A 44 -16.76 2.26 -19.29
C LEU A 44 -17.97 1.36 -19.00
N ASP A 45 -18.98 1.32 -19.86
CA ASP A 45 -20.26 0.66 -19.53
C ASP A 45 -20.19 -0.87 -19.52
N ASN A 46 -19.27 -1.48 -20.29
CA ASN A 46 -19.21 -2.93 -20.51
C ASN A 46 -17.93 -3.57 -19.97
N ARG A 47 -17.30 -2.94 -18.98
CA ARG A 47 -16.03 -3.40 -18.43
C ARG A 47 -16.21 -4.69 -17.64
N LYS A 48 -15.54 -5.76 -18.09
CA LYS A 48 -15.62 -7.09 -17.46
C LYS A 48 -15.16 -7.09 -16.00
N VAL A 49 -14.21 -6.23 -15.65
CA VAL A 49 -13.69 -6.07 -14.28
C VAL A 49 -14.75 -5.52 -13.31
N CYS A 50 -15.76 -4.80 -13.79
CA CYS A 50 -16.80 -4.23 -12.95
C CYS A 50 -17.88 -5.27 -12.62
N ALA A 51 -18.21 -5.41 -11.35
CA ALA A 51 -19.38 -6.14 -10.86
C ALA A 51 -20.66 -5.36 -11.15
N ALA A 52 -20.60 -4.05 -10.95
CA ALA A 52 -21.64 -3.10 -11.28
C ALA A 52 -21.04 -1.79 -11.76
N THR A 53 -21.79 -1.05 -12.59
CA THR A 53 -21.45 0.31 -13.00
C THR A 53 -22.63 1.23 -12.74
N SER A 54 -22.34 2.49 -12.37
CA SER A 54 -23.36 3.51 -12.17
C SER A 54 -22.91 4.84 -12.73
N TRP A 55 -23.89 5.63 -13.16
CA TRP A 55 -23.71 7.00 -13.60
C TRP A 55 -24.68 7.88 -12.84
N ASP A 56 -24.20 8.99 -12.29
CA ASP A 56 -25.04 9.96 -11.60
C ASP A 56 -24.58 11.39 -11.88
N THR A 57 -25.44 12.34 -11.55
CA THR A 57 -25.12 13.77 -11.57
C THR A 57 -25.34 14.37 -10.19
N HIS A 58 -24.33 15.10 -9.69
CA HIS A 58 -24.47 15.88 -8.46
C HIS A 58 -23.90 17.28 -8.66
N LYS A 59 -24.05 18.13 -7.65
CA LYS A 59 -23.42 19.45 -7.65
C LYS A 59 -22.28 19.49 -6.67
N ASP A 60 -21.17 20.09 -7.07
CA ASP A 60 -20.06 20.35 -6.15
C ASP A 60 -20.31 21.59 -5.27
N GLU A 61 -19.37 21.90 -4.38
CA GLU A 61 -19.41 23.06 -3.48
C GLU A 61 -19.52 24.42 -4.22
N ARG A 62 -19.18 24.44 -5.51
CA ARG A 62 -19.26 25.63 -6.37
C ARG A 62 -20.51 25.62 -7.24
N ASN A 63 -21.48 24.76 -6.93
CA ASN A 63 -22.74 24.59 -7.65
C ASN A 63 -22.54 24.23 -9.14
N ARG A 64 -21.39 23.64 -9.48
CA ARG A 64 -21.12 23.09 -10.82
C ARG A 64 -21.73 21.70 -10.91
N GLU A 65 -22.33 21.38 -12.04
CA GLU A 65 -22.81 20.03 -12.31
C GLU A 65 -21.63 19.09 -12.58
N ILE A 66 -21.57 18.02 -11.81
CA ILE A 66 -20.58 16.95 -11.91
C ILE A 66 -21.30 15.70 -12.39
N VAL A 67 -20.80 15.12 -13.48
CA VAL A 67 -21.18 13.78 -13.93
C VAL A 67 -20.17 12.80 -13.33
N GLU A 68 -20.66 11.80 -12.59
CA GLU A 68 -19.83 10.79 -11.94
C GLU A 68 -20.13 9.40 -12.50
N TYR A 69 -19.07 8.68 -12.82
CA TYR A 69 -19.09 7.25 -13.08
C TYR A 69 -18.48 6.50 -11.90
N ARG A 70 -19.09 5.37 -11.54
CA ARG A 70 -18.50 4.40 -10.61
C ARG A 70 -18.49 3.01 -11.23
N CYS A 71 -17.41 2.29 -10.99
CA CYS A 71 -17.24 0.87 -11.28
C CYS A 71 -16.90 0.15 -9.98
N GLU A 72 -17.82 -0.68 -9.48
CA GLU A 72 -17.52 -1.59 -8.38
C GLU A 72 -16.69 -2.76 -8.92
N LEU A 73 -15.48 -2.99 -8.42
CA LEU A 73 -14.57 -4.01 -8.96
C LEU A 73 -14.86 -5.39 -8.39
N LYS A 74 -14.93 -6.39 -9.27
CA LYS A 74 -15.15 -7.79 -8.91
C LYS A 74 -14.04 -8.33 -8.03
N ASP A 75 -14.41 -9.17 -7.08
CA ASP A 75 -13.51 -9.97 -6.24
C ASP A 75 -12.53 -9.18 -5.36
N ALA A 76 -12.76 -7.88 -5.16
CA ALA A 76 -11.89 -7.06 -4.32
C ALA A 76 -11.79 -7.57 -2.88
N THR A 77 -12.91 -7.97 -2.27
CA THR A 77 -12.92 -8.58 -0.92
C THR A 77 -12.02 -9.82 -0.87
N THR A 78 -12.17 -10.73 -1.85
CA THR A 78 -11.38 -11.97 -1.91
C THR A 78 -9.89 -11.64 -2.08
N TYR A 79 -9.58 -10.73 -3.01
CA TYR A 79 -8.22 -10.28 -3.24
C TYR A 79 -7.57 -9.73 -1.97
N PHE A 80 -8.20 -8.75 -1.30
CA PHE A 80 -7.59 -8.12 -0.13
C PHE A 80 -7.48 -9.07 1.06
N LYS A 81 -8.40 -10.03 1.23
CA LYS A 81 -8.24 -11.08 2.26
C LYS A 81 -7.03 -11.97 2.00
N THR A 82 -6.86 -12.44 0.76
CA THR A 82 -5.70 -13.24 0.37
C THR A 82 -4.42 -12.43 0.53
N GLN A 83 -4.38 -11.23 -0.05
CA GLN A 83 -3.20 -10.37 -0.03
C GLN A 83 -2.82 -9.90 1.37
N THR A 84 -3.77 -9.57 2.24
CA THR A 84 -3.47 -9.23 3.64
C THR A 84 -2.73 -10.38 4.32
N THR A 85 -3.19 -11.62 4.12
CA THR A 85 -2.53 -12.81 4.70
C THR A 85 -1.11 -12.97 4.15
N GLU A 86 -0.92 -12.82 2.84
CA GLU A 86 0.39 -12.91 2.19
C GLU A 86 1.33 -11.78 2.62
N TRP A 87 0.84 -10.55 2.73
CA TRP A 87 1.64 -9.39 3.15
C TRP A 87 2.07 -9.49 4.62
N LEU A 88 1.18 -9.93 5.52
CA LEU A 88 1.54 -10.17 6.93
C LEU A 88 2.63 -11.25 7.03
N ALA A 89 2.44 -12.39 6.35
CA ALA A 89 3.44 -13.45 6.34
C ALA A 89 4.78 -12.99 5.74
N SER A 90 4.74 -12.23 4.65
CA SER A 90 5.95 -11.66 4.03
C SER A 90 6.66 -10.66 4.95
N ASN A 91 5.92 -9.83 5.67
CA ASN A 91 6.49 -8.85 6.60
C ASN A 91 7.14 -9.56 7.80
N GLU A 92 6.49 -10.58 8.35
CA GLU A 92 7.05 -11.43 9.42
C GLU A 92 8.33 -12.14 8.95
N GLN A 93 8.30 -12.71 7.74
CA GLN A 93 9.46 -13.38 7.17
C GLN A 93 10.62 -12.40 6.93
N HIS A 94 10.34 -11.21 6.42
CA HIS A 94 11.37 -10.19 6.19
C HIS A 94 12.10 -9.80 7.48
N VAL A 95 11.35 -9.53 8.56
CA VAL A 95 11.93 -9.20 9.87
C VAL A 95 12.80 -10.35 10.39
N LYS A 96 12.34 -11.59 10.21
CA LYS A 96 13.10 -12.78 10.60
C LYS A 96 14.39 -12.92 9.79
N ASP A 97 14.33 -12.77 8.47
CA ASP A 97 15.49 -12.90 7.59
C ASP A 97 16.59 -11.89 7.98
N VAL A 98 16.19 -10.65 8.29
CA VAL A 98 17.16 -9.65 8.74
C VAL A 98 17.72 -10.02 10.12
N ALA A 99 16.89 -10.45 11.07
CA ALA A 99 17.35 -10.88 12.40
C ALA A 99 18.35 -12.05 12.31
N ASP A 100 18.08 -13.05 11.46
CA ASP A 100 18.95 -14.21 11.26
C ASP A 100 20.36 -13.81 10.77
N VAL A 101 20.48 -12.75 9.94
CA VAL A 101 21.78 -12.20 9.50
C VAL A 101 22.56 -11.63 10.68
N TYR A 102 21.90 -10.87 11.56
CA TYR A 102 22.55 -10.31 12.75
C TYR A 102 22.93 -11.38 13.77
N ASP A 103 22.04 -12.34 14.02
CA ASP A 103 22.30 -13.48 14.89
C ASP A 103 23.51 -14.28 14.40
N GLY A 104 23.59 -14.55 13.08
CA GLY A 104 24.73 -15.24 12.49
C GLY A 104 26.06 -14.52 12.74
N LYS A 105 26.09 -13.19 12.56
CA LYS A 105 27.30 -12.40 12.82
C LYS A 105 27.65 -12.34 14.30
N LEU A 106 26.65 -12.24 15.18
CA LEU A 106 26.85 -12.28 16.62
C LEU A 106 27.50 -13.60 17.06
N GLN A 107 27.00 -14.74 16.55
CA GLN A 107 27.58 -16.05 16.84
C GLN A 107 29.01 -16.17 16.31
N GLN A 108 29.28 -15.66 15.10
CA GLN A 108 30.63 -15.63 14.54
C GLN A 108 31.60 -14.86 15.47
N MET A 109 31.24 -13.62 15.86
CA MET A 109 32.09 -12.80 16.72
C MET A 109 32.33 -13.45 18.09
N LYS A 110 31.30 -14.08 18.65
CA LYS A 110 31.42 -14.83 19.91
C LYS A 110 32.41 -16.00 19.78
N ALA A 111 32.31 -16.76 18.69
CA ALA A 111 33.23 -17.86 18.42
C ALA A 111 34.69 -17.39 18.26
N GLU A 112 34.92 -16.26 17.57
CA GLU A 112 36.26 -15.67 17.41
C GLU A 112 36.88 -15.26 18.76
N VAL A 113 36.09 -14.68 19.67
CA VAL A 113 36.53 -14.34 21.03
C VAL A 113 36.82 -15.59 21.85
N ASP A 114 35.96 -16.60 21.79
CA ASP A 114 36.15 -17.85 22.52
C ASP A 114 37.37 -18.63 22.02
N GLU A 115 37.64 -18.61 20.71
CA GLU A 115 38.86 -19.17 20.13
C GLU A 115 40.11 -18.44 20.61
N ALA A 116 40.10 -17.09 20.64
CA ALA A 116 41.22 -16.30 21.15
C ALA A 116 41.51 -16.60 22.63
N LYS A 117 40.48 -16.78 23.46
CA LYS A 117 40.62 -17.21 24.85
C LYS A 117 41.23 -18.62 24.96
N ALA A 118 40.83 -19.55 24.10
CA ALA A 118 41.42 -20.88 24.06
C ALA A 118 42.91 -20.84 23.67
N ARG A 119 43.29 -20.00 22.68
CA ARG A 119 44.70 -19.78 22.31
C ARG A 119 45.50 -19.19 23.47
N LEU A 120 44.93 -18.25 24.22
CA LEU A 120 45.58 -17.69 25.41
C LEU A 120 45.86 -18.77 26.45
N ALA A 121 44.88 -19.62 26.76
CA ALA A 121 45.03 -20.70 27.72
C ALA A 121 46.10 -21.72 27.29
N GLN A 122 46.14 -22.07 26.01
CA GLN A 122 47.16 -22.96 25.45
C GLN A 122 48.57 -22.33 25.51
N ALA A 123 48.70 -21.05 25.17
CA ALA A 123 49.97 -20.35 25.27
C ALA A 123 50.47 -20.35 26.72
N GLN A 124 49.60 -20.05 27.69
CA GLN A 124 49.93 -20.05 29.12
C GLN A 124 50.40 -21.42 29.64
N ALA A 125 49.86 -22.52 29.09
CA ALA A 125 50.27 -23.87 29.46
C ALA A 125 51.68 -24.26 28.95
N ASN A 126 52.14 -23.65 27.85
CA ASN A 126 53.41 -23.98 27.18
C ASN A 126 54.56 -23.02 27.56
N LYS A 127 54.64 -22.61 28.83
CA LYS A 127 55.56 -21.58 29.32
C LYS A 127 57.04 -21.86 28.99
N SER A 128 57.75 -20.83 28.53
CA SER A 128 59.17 -20.91 28.16
C SER A 128 60.13 -20.85 29.36
N SER A 129 61.37 -21.35 29.20
CA SER A 129 62.36 -21.55 30.28
C SER A 129 63.63 -20.68 30.19
N THR A 130 63.80 -19.85 29.16
CA THR A 130 64.95 -18.93 29.01
C THR A 130 64.52 -17.46 28.97
N ALA A 131 65.42 -16.53 29.31
CA ALA A 131 65.09 -15.10 29.46
C ALA A 131 64.64 -14.42 28.15
N ASP A 132 65.31 -14.68 27.03
CA ASP A 132 64.93 -14.14 25.71
C ASP A 132 63.59 -14.73 25.25
N ALA A 133 63.44 -16.05 25.40
CA ALA A 133 62.20 -16.73 25.06
C ALA A 133 61.04 -16.38 26.02
N GLN A 134 61.33 -15.85 27.21
CA GLN A 134 60.33 -15.30 28.13
C GLN A 134 59.81 -13.94 27.64
N THR A 135 60.68 -13.08 27.10
CA THR A 135 60.27 -11.76 26.57
C THR A 135 59.38 -11.91 25.33
N ASP A 136 59.74 -12.81 24.41
CA ASP A 136 58.93 -13.14 23.24
C ASP A 136 57.58 -13.74 23.63
N PHE A 137 57.58 -14.62 24.64
CA PHE A 137 56.37 -15.20 25.20
C PHE A 137 55.44 -14.16 25.82
N ASP A 138 55.98 -13.21 26.60
CA ASP A 138 55.18 -12.12 27.19
C ASP A 138 54.57 -11.21 26.11
N SER A 139 55.31 -10.97 25.02
CA SER A 139 54.80 -10.24 23.86
C SER A 139 53.63 -10.97 23.19
N LEU A 140 53.76 -12.29 22.98
CA LEU A 140 52.68 -13.13 22.45
C LEU A 140 51.43 -13.08 23.33
N ILE A 141 51.58 -13.27 24.65
CA ILE A 141 50.46 -13.23 25.60
C ILE A 141 49.74 -11.88 25.55
N ARG A 142 50.48 -10.76 25.58
CA ARG A 142 49.89 -9.42 25.44
C ARG A 142 49.18 -9.24 24.10
N GLY A 143 49.74 -9.77 23.01
CA GLY A 143 49.10 -9.74 21.70
C GLY A 143 47.74 -10.45 21.69
N ILE A 144 47.67 -11.64 22.26
CA ILE A 144 46.41 -12.40 22.37
C ILE A 144 45.43 -11.70 23.31
N GLN A 145 45.90 -11.16 24.44
CA GLN A 145 45.06 -10.41 25.38
C GLN A 145 44.40 -9.19 24.69
N ASN A 146 45.18 -8.41 23.94
CA ASN A 146 44.67 -7.26 23.18
C ASN A 146 43.64 -7.69 22.12
N GLN A 147 43.80 -8.85 21.49
CA GLN A 147 42.80 -9.40 20.57
C GLN A 147 41.50 -9.74 21.28
N ILE A 148 41.57 -10.36 22.47
CA ILE A 148 40.39 -10.68 23.28
C ILE A 148 39.67 -9.40 23.69
N ASP A 149 40.38 -8.42 24.25
CA ASP A 149 39.79 -7.17 24.73
C ASP A 149 39.13 -6.38 23.59
N SER A 150 39.81 -6.30 22.43
CA SER A 150 39.26 -5.68 21.22
C SER A 150 38.02 -6.42 20.70
N GLY A 151 38.09 -7.76 20.61
CA GLY A 151 36.97 -8.58 20.16
C GLY A 151 35.75 -8.53 21.10
N GLN A 152 35.98 -8.49 22.41
CA GLN A 152 34.93 -8.31 23.42
C GLN A 152 34.26 -6.94 23.29
N THR A 153 35.05 -5.87 23.10
CA THR A 153 34.52 -4.53 22.89
C THR A 153 33.62 -4.48 21.65
N GLN A 154 34.08 -5.05 20.53
CA GLN A 154 33.28 -5.12 19.31
C GLN A 154 32.02 -5.98 19.49
N LEU A 155 32.10 -7.10 20.21
CA LEU A 155 30.96 -7.96 20.50
C LEU A 155 29.89 -7.24 21.33
N ASP A 156 30.30 -6.47 22.35
CA ASP A 156 29.40 -5.70 23.21
C ASP A 156 28.72 -4.58 22.43
N GLU A 157 29.47 -3.83 21.61
CA GLU A 157 28.94 -2.78 20.74
C GLU A 157 27.95 -3.34 19.70
N TYR A 158 28.30 -4.46 19.08
CA TYR A 158 27.44 -5.14 18.12
C TYR A 158 26.15 -5.65 18.79
N THR A 159 26.26 -6.27 19.96
CA THR A 159 25.11 -6.75 20.74
C THR A 159 24.16 -5.60 21.07
N LYS A 160 24.68 -4.47 21.53
CA LYS A 160 23.87 -3.28 21.86
C LYS A 160 23.16 -2.72 20.62
N THR A 161 23.88 -2.62 19.50
CA THR A 161 23.33 -2.13 18.23
C THR A 161 22.23 -3.07 17.72
N TYR A 162 22.47 -4.38 17.80
CA TYR A 162 21.51 -5.38 17.38
C TYR A 162 20.26 -5.41 18.28
N ASP A 163 20.42 -5.26 19.59
CA ASP A 163 19.28 -5.14 20.51
C ASP A 163 18.44 -3.88 20.24
N GLN A 164 19.08 -2.77 19.86
CA GLN A 164 18.37 -1.58 19.40
C GLN A 164 17.61 -1.86 18.09
N PHE A 165 18.28 -2.43 17.10
CA PHE A 165 17.67 -2.79 15.82
C PHE A 165 16.45 -3.69 16.02
N LYS A 166 16.52 -4.74 16.87
CA LYS A 166 15.36 -5.61 17.15
C LYS A 166 14.16 -4.86 17.72
N ARG A 167 14.39 -3.87 18.59
CA ARG A 167 13.30 -3.06 19.15
C ARG A 167 12.66 -2.18 18.08
N GLU A 168 13.46 -1.53 17.26
CA GLU A 168 13.00 -0.67 16.17
C GLU A 168 12.24 -1.49 15.11
N ALA A 169 12.82 -2.61 14.67
CA ALA A 169 12.20 -3.53 13.73
C ALA A 169 10.87 -4.10 14.25
N ALA A 170 10.76 -4.38 15.55
CA ALA A 170 9.49 -4.83 16.13
C ALA A 170 8.41 -3.73 16.08
N VAL A 171 8.77 -2.48 16.35
CA VAL A 171 7.86 -1.34 16.26
C VAL A 171 7.42 -1.11 14.82
N GLU A 172 8.36 -1.09 13.87
CA GLU A 172 8.06 -0.93 12.44
C GLU A 172 7.19 -2.08 11.92
N ARG A 173 7.51 -3.33 12.30
CA ARG A 173 6.69 -4.49 11.99
C ARG A 173 5.25 -4.32 12.48
N ASP A 174 5.07 -3.91 13.73
CA ASP A 174 3.74 -3.77 14.33
C ASP A 174 2.94 -2.64 13.66
N GLN A 175 3.59 -1.53 13.30
CA GLN A 175 2.98 -0.44 12.54
C GLN A 175 2.56 -0.91 11.14
N SER A 176 3.44 -1.59 10.41
CA SER A 176 3.16 -2.17 9.10
C SER A 176 2.05 -3.21 9.18
N ASN A 177 2.07 -4.10 10.16
CA ASN A 177 1.03 -5.11 10.36
C ASN A 177 -0.32 -4.48 10.69
N SER A 178 -0.35 -3.41 11.50
CA SER A 178 -1.58 -2.66 11.78
C SER A 178 -2.15 -2.02 10.52
N PHE A 179 -1.29 -1.43 9.68
CA PHE A 179 -1.70 -0.85 8.41
C PHE A 179 -2.22 -1.92 7.43
N ILE A 180 -1.48 -3.01 7.25
CA ILE A 180 -1.84 -4.15 6.40
C ILE A 180 -3.17 -4.76 6.84
N SER A 181 -3.36 -4.97 8.15
CA SER A 181 -4.58 -5.57 8.71
C SER A 181 -5.83 -4.72 8.44
N GLY A 182 -5.69 -3.41 8.24
CA GLY A 182 -6.80 -2.53 7.84
C GLY A 182 -7.44 -2.96 6.51
N PHE A 183 -6.67 -3.56 5.60
CA PHE A 183 -7.21 -4.04 4.32
C PHE A 183 -8.04 -5.32 4.43
N ALA A 184 -7.97 -6.06 5.54
CA ALA A 184 -8.85 -7.21 5.78
C ALA A 184 -10.33 -6.80 5.89
N ALA A 185 -10.59 -5.53 6.24
CA ALA A 185 -11.93 -4.97 6.35
C ALA A 185 -12.55 -4.57 5.00
N VAL A 186 -11.76 -4.56 3.91
CA VAL A 186 -12.25 -4.20 2.58
C VAL A 186 -13.40 -5.10 2.18
N ALA A 187 -14.56 -4.48 1.98
CA ALA A 187 -15.76 -5.12 1.50
C ALA A 187 -16.11 -4.68 0.08
N LYS A 188 -15.71 -3.46 -0.29
CA LYS A 188 -15.99 -2.87 -1.59
C LYS A 188 -14.77 -2.12 -2.11
N SER A 189 -14.69 -2.09 -3.42
CA SER A 189 -13.67 -1.40 -4.19
C SER A 189 -14.35 -0.71 -5.35
N GLU A 190 -14.15 0.60 -5.48
CA GLU A 190 -14.71 1.38 -6.57
C GLU A 190 -13.63 2.14 -7.32
N GLU A 191 -13.72 2.13 -8.64
CA GLU A 191 -13.05 3.13 -9.47
C GLU A 191 -14.05 4.23 -9.84
N VAL A 192 -13.66 5.47 -9.57
CA VAL A 192 -14.51 6.66 -9.74
C VAL A 192 -13.89 7.58 -10.77
N TYR A 193 -14.69 8.10 -11.68
CA TYR A 193 -14.29 9.18 -12.59
C TYR A 193 -15.35 10.28 -12.57
N GLN A 194 -14.91 11.54 -12.58
CA GLN A 194 -15.84 12.67 -12.61
C GLN A 194 -15.48 13.67 -13.70
N TRP A 195 -16.52 14.16 -14.37
CA TRP A 195 -16.46 15.20 -15.38
C TRP A 195 -17.28 16.41 -14.97
N THR A 196 -16.80 17.59 -15.33
CA THR A 196 -17.62 18.80 -15.37
C THR A 196 -17.97 19.12 -16.81
N ILE A 197 -19.07 19.85 -17.03
CA ILE A 197 -19.37 20.43 -18.35
C ILE A 197 -18.76 21.82 -18.42
N GLY A 198 -17.87 22.03 -19.40
CA GLY A 198 -17.21 23.31 -19.64
C GLY A 198 -18.15 24.38 -20.22
N PRO A 199 -17.72 25.66 -20.26
CA PRO A 199 -18.53 26.75 -20.82
C PRO A 199 -18.91 26.56 -22.29
N SER A 200 -18.08 25.86 -23.07
CA SER A 200 -18.36 25.48 -24.47
C SER A 200 -19.39 24.35 -24.60
N GLY A 201 -19.78 23.73 -23.49
CA GLY A 201 -20.65 22.55 -23.46
C GLY A 201 -19.91 21.22 -23.51
N ASP A 202 -18.58 21.25 -23.58
CA ASP A 202 -17.74 20.04 -23.68
C ASP A 202 -17.48 19.41 -22.31
N PRO A 203 -17.55 18.07 -22.18
CA PRO A 203 -17.10 17.36 -21.00
C PRO A 203 -15.60 17.53 -20.73
N VAL A 204 -15.24 17.79 -19.48
CA VAL A 204 -13.85 17.86 -19.02
C VAL A 204 -13.67 16.90 -17.84
N LEU A 205 -12.80 15.90 -18.01
CA LEU A 205 -12.43 14.98 -16.93
C LEU A 205 -11.61 15.74 -15.90
N ILE A 206 -12.08 15.78 -14.65
CA ILE A 206 -11.47 16.57 -13.57
C ILE A 206 -11.03 15.70 -12.38
N TYR A 207 -11.50 14.46 -12.32
CA TYR A 207 -11.25 13.58 -11.20
C TYR A 207 -11.18 12.13 -11.67
N GLY A 208 -10.28 11.39 -11.03
CA GLY A 208 -10.28 9.93 -11.08
C GLY A 208 -9.67 9.39 -9.80
N SER A 209 -10.29 8.39 -9.21
CA SER A 209 -9.76 7.75 -8.01
C SER A 209 -10.13 6.28 -7.93
N TYR A 210 -9.41 5.61 -7.02
CA TYR A 210 -9.69 4.28 -6.56
C TYR A 210 -10.04 4.35 -5.07
N VAL A 211 -11.20 3.83 -4.68
CA VAL A 211 -11.75 3.91 -3.32
C VAL A 211 -11.94 2.50 -2.77
N LEU A 212 -11.48 2.29 -1.54
CA LEU A 212 -11.68 1.09 -0.74
C LEU A 212 -12.61 1.40 0.41
N GLU A 213 -13.63 0.59 0.60
CA GLU A 213 -14.62 0.77 1.66
C GLU A 213 -14.80 -0.50 2.51
N ASP A 214 -15.10 -0.30 3.79
CA ASP A 214 -15.54 -1.36 4.67
C ASP A 214 -17.03 -1.71 4.47
N ARG A 215 -17.53 -2.69 5.24
CA ARG A 215 -18.95 -3.10 5.16
C ARG A 215 -19.95 -2.03 5.58
N SER A 216 -19.50 -1.01 6.31
CA SER A 216 -20.32 0.11 6.77
C SER A 216 -20.32 1.27 5.77
N GLY A 217 -19.55 1.17 4.68
CA GLY A 217 -19.36 2.25 3.71
C GLY A 217 -18.34 3.29 4.14
N ASN A 218 -17.52 3.03 5.18
CA ASN A 218 -16.44 3.93 5.53
C ASN A 218 -15.27 3.75 4.56
N VAL A 219 -14.71 4.86 4.10
CA VAL A 219 -13.52 4.86 3.25
C VAL A 219 -12.30 4.42 4.07
N ILE A 220 -11.74 3.26 3.72
CA ILE A 220 -10.47 2.76 4.24
C ILE A 220 -9.31 3.48 3.56
N LYS A 221 -9.39 3.63 2.24
CA LYS A 221 -8.35 4.27 1.44
C LYS A 221 -8.95 4.85 0.17
N GLU A 222 -8.52 6.06 -0.16
CA GLU A 222 -8.70 6.63 -1.49
C GLU A 222 -7.33 6.92 -2.11
N VAL A 223 -7.16 6.51 -3.36
CA VAL A 223 -5.98 6.79 -4.18
C VAL A 223 -6.42 7.58 -5.39
N ARG A 224 -6.07 8.86 -5.43
CA ARG A 224 -6.39 9.73 -6.56
C ARG A 224 -5.39 9.53 -7.69
N TYR A 225 -5.89 9.47 -8.91
CA TYR A 225 -5.05 9.43 -10.09
C TYR A 225 -4.42 10.81 -10.32
N PHE A 226 -3.09 10.86 -10.34
CA PHE A 226 -2.37 12.08 -10.68
C PHE A 226 -2.71 12.57 -12.10
N ARG A 227 -2.96 11.62 -13.02
CA ARG A 227 -3.36 11.86 -14.41
C ARG A 227 -4.55 10.97 -14.76
N PRO A 228 -5.78 11.40 -14.40
CA PRO A 228 -6.98 10.60 -14.64
C PRO A 228 -7.23 10.39 -16.15
N ASP A 229 -6.76 11.31 -16.99
CA ASP A 229 -6.77 11.20 -18.45
C ASP A 229 -5.94 10.00 -18.95
N ILE A 230 -4.68 9.90 -18.51
CA ILE A 230 -3.81 8.77 -18.86
C ILE A 230 -4.37 7.46 -18.34
N ARG A 231 -4.95 7.47 -17.13
CA ARG A 231 -5.59 6.27 -16.57
C ARG A 231 -6.80 5.87 -17.41
N MET A 232 -7.65 6.80 -17.82
CA MET A 232 -8.80 6.53 -18.70
C MET A 232 -8.35 5.89 -20.02
N ASP A 233 -7.25 6.35 -20.61
CA ASP A 233 -6.68 5.73 -21.82
C ASP A 233 -6.29 4.27 -21.57
N SER A 234 -5.74 3.95 -20.40
CA SER A 234 -5.38 2.57 -20.03
C SER A 234 -6.61 1.67 -19.80
N VAL A 235 -7.75 2.24 -19.40
CA VAL A 235 -9.00 1.50 -19.22
C VAL A 235 -9.47 0.89 -20.54
N VAL A 236 -9.31 1.61 -21.66
CA VAL A 236 -9.69 1.12 -23.00
C VAL A 236 -8.93 -0.15 -23.40
N ALA A 237 -7.65 -0.22 -23.06
CA ALA A 237 -6.80 -1.37 -23.38
C ALA A 237 -6.93 -2.52 -22.37
N ASN A 238 -7.57 -2.29 -21.21
CA ASN A 238 -7.59 -3.23 -20.11
C ASN A 238 -8.59 -4.37 -20.35
N LYS A 239 -8.11 -5.61 -20.19
CA LYS A 239 -8.90 -6.85 -20.38
C LYS A 239 -9.13 -7.62 -19.07
N ALA A 240 -8.88 -6.99 -17.92
CA ALA A 240 -9.04 -7.63 -16.62
C ALA A 240 -10.50 -8.03 -16.39
N ASN A 241 -10.68 -9.17 -15.74
CA ASN A 241 -11.99 -9.71 -15.40
C ASN A 241 -12.31 -9.56 -13.90
N ASN A 242 -11.31 -9.26 -13.09
CA ASN A 242 -11.43 -9.09 -11.64
C ASN A 242 -10.39 -8.10 -11.12
N TYR A 243 -10.53 -7.73 -9.85
CA TYR A 243 -9.65 -6.79 -9.18
C TYR A 243 -8.17 -7.21 -9.21
N GLY A 244 -7.90 -8.51 -9.01
CA GLY A 244 -6.54 -9.06 -9.00
C GLY A 244 -5.82 -8.87 -10.33
N GLU A 245 -6.47 -9.13 -11.46
CA GLU A 245 -5.93 -8.89 -12.80
C GLU A 245 -5.79 -7.39 -13.11
N TYR A 246 -6.71 -6.57 -12.59
CA TYR A 246 -6.72 -5.12 -12.82
C TYR A 246 -5.59 -4.41 -12.09
N ASN A 247 -5.29 -4.87 -10.87
CA ASN A 247 -4.27 -4.30 -10.01
C ASN A 247 -2.91 -5.01 -10.17
N GLY A 248 -2.90 -6.31 -10.45
CA GLY A 248 -1.73 -7.18 -10.53
C GLY A 248 -0.75 -6.91 -11.68
N GLY A 249 -0.99 -5.89 -12.50
CA GLY A 249 0.01 -5.34 -13.42
C GLY A 249 0.98 -4.34 -12.76
N ASP A 250 0.66 -3.79 -11.58
CA ASP A 250 1.44 -2.71 -10.95
C ASP A 250 1.25 -2.61 -9.41
N THR A 251 0.96 -3.72 -8.72
CA THR A 251 0.81 -3.74 -7.25
C THR A 251 2.12 -3.50 -6.50
N THR A 252 3.25 -3.58 -7.21
CA THR A 252 4.54 -3.21 -6.63
C THR A 252 4.61 -1.72 -6.30
N ALA A 253 3.87 -0.85 -6.99
CA ALA A 253 3.91 0.60 -6.75
C ALA A 253 3.16 1.04 -5.49
N LEU A 254 2.08 0.35 -5.12
CA LEU A 254 1.35 0.67 -3.88
C LEU A 254 2.20 0.35 -2.65
N PHE A 255 3.03 -0.70 -2.65
CA PHE A 255 3.74 -1.16 -1.46
C PHE A 255 5.26 -1.03 -1.47
N LYS A 256 5.94 -0.84 -2.62
CA LYS A 256 7.41 -0.57 -2.65
C LYS A 256 7.82 0.74 -1.96
N GLY A 257 6.87 1.63 -1.68
CA GLY A 257 7.13 2.83 -0.91
C GLY A 257 6.87 2.69 0.60
N MET A 258 6.52 1.49 1.08
CA MET A 258 6.08 1.24 2.46
C MET A 258 6.88 0.17 3.22
N LEU A 259 7.79 -0.55 2.54
CA LEU A 259 8.84 -1.41 3.10
C LEU A 259 10.20 -0.82 2.73
#